data_AF-A0A7I7SWB5-F1
#
_entry.id   AF-A0A7I7SWB5-F1
#
_cell.length_a   1.000
_cell.length_b   1.000
_cell.length_c   1.000
_cell.angle_alpha   90.00
_cell.angle_beta   90.00
_cell.angle_gamma   90.00
#
_symmetry.space_group_name_H-M   'P 1'
#
loop_
_entity.id
_entity.type
_entity.pdbx_description
1 polymer ?
#
loop_
_entity_poly.entity_id
_entity_poly.type
_entity_poly.pdbx_seq_one_letter_code
_entity_poly.pdbx_strand_id
1 'polypeptide(L)'
;MSTAGIKIVPNTGVYANTKNAVRTLLEALRQASIDGVIRTTSISPGYVNTELDSSIEDPEALLAARAAVDRFGMPPEAVARAIAFATGRPRDVEIGASLSGRRCRAS
;
A
#
# COMPACT_ATOMS: atom_id res chain seq x y z
N MET A 1 2.95 -2.69 0.12
CA MET A 1 1.63 -3.14 0.61
C MET A 1 0.55 -2.20 0.06
N SER A 2 -0.74 -2.43 0.31
CA SER A 2 -1.84 -1.49 -0.03
C SER A 2 -2.82 -1.49 1.15
N THR A 3 -3.69 -0.49 1.27
CA THR A 3 -4.75 -0.47 2.31
C THR A 3 -5.61 -1.73 2.32
N ALA A 4 -5.70 -2.44 1.19
CA ALA A 4 -6.39 -3.73 1.09
C ALA A 4 -5.84 -4.82 2.04
N GLY A 5 -4.58 -4.70 2.49
CA GLY A 5 -4.00 -5.57 3.52
C GLY A 5 -4.44 -5.23 4.96
N ILE A 6 -5.27 -4.20 5.15
CA ILE A 6 -5.76 -3.73 6.44
C ILE A 6 -7.30 -3.63 6.45
N LYS A 7 -7.91 -3.23 5.33
CA LYS A 7 -9.36 -3.15 5.14
C LYS A 7 -9.78 -3.93 3.90
N ILE A 8 -10.62 -4.94 4.09
CA ILE A 8 -11.22 -5.72 3.01
C ILE A 8 -12.49 -5.01 2.55
N VAL A 9 -12.66 -4.86 1.23
CA VAL A 9 -13.88 -4.34 0.60
C VAL A 9 -14.44 -5.41 -0.36
N PRO A 10 -15.74 -5.39 -0.68
CA PRO A 10 -16.34 -6.38 -1.59
C PRO A 10 -15.54 -6.54 -2.89
N ASN A 11 -15.50 -7.76 -3.43
CA ASN A 11 -14.78 -8.15 -4.64
C ASN A 11 -13.24 -8.00 -4.64
N THR A 12 -12.61 -7.81 -3.47
CA THR A 12 -11.14 -7.69 -3.35
C THR A 12 -10.48 -8.80 -2.53
N GLY A 13 -11.21 -9.87 -2.18
CA GLY A 13 -10.77 -10.90 -1.23
C GLY A 13 -9.41 -11.53 -1.56
N VAL A 14 -9.19 -11.94 -2.82
CA VAL A 14 -7.92 -12.54 -3.26
C VAL A 14 -6.78 -11.52 -3.16
N TYR A 15 -6.99 -10.30 -3.67
CA TYR A 15 -6.01 -9.22 -3.57
C TYR A 15 -5.68 -8.86 -2.11
N ALA A 16 -6.70 -8.72 -1.27
CA ALA A 16 -6.55 -8.43 0.16
C ALA A 16 -5.81 -9.54 0.92
N ASN A 17 -6.02 -10.81 0.56
CA ASN A 17 -5.28 -11.93 1.11
C ASN A 17 -3.78 -11.83 0.73
N THR A 18 -3.46 -11.62 -0.54
CA THR A 18 -2.05 -11.45 -0.96
C THR A 18 -1.36 -10.30 -0.23
N LYS A 19 -2.05 -9.17 0.00
CA LYS A 19 -1.49 -8.06 0.76
C LYS A 19 -1.32 -8.42 2.25
N ASN A 20 -2.24 -9.15 2.86
CA ASN A 20 -2.05 -9.67 4.22
C ASN A 20 -0.86 -10.64 4.32
N ALA A 21 -0.67 -11.53 3.34
CA ALA A 21 0.49 -12.43 3.31
C ALA A 21 1.81 -11.64 3.30
N VAL A 22 1.90 -10.57 2.50
CA VAL A 22 3.07 -9.66 2.49
C VAL A 22 3.26 -9.00 3.85
N ARG A 23 2.19 -8.59 4.55
CA ARG A 23 2.27 -8.03 5.91
C ARG A 23 2.92 -9.02 6.87
N THR A 24 2.43 -10.25 6.89
CA THR A 24 2.92 -11.31 7.77
C THR A 24 4.38 -11.62 7.49
N LEU A 25 4.78 -11.68 6.21
CA LEU A 25 6.17 -11.88 5.83
C LEU A 25 7.08 -10.76 6.32
N LEU A 26 6.67 -9.50 6.16
CA LEU A 26 7.45 -8.35 6.64
C LEU A 26 7.62 -8.37 8.15
N GLU A 27 6.57 -8.72 8.91
CA GLU A 27 6.67 -8.82 10.37
C GLU A 27 7.58 -9.96 10.81
N ALA A 28 7.56 -11.11 10.13
CA ALA A 28 8.48 -12.21 10.39
C ALA A 28 9.94 -11.79 10.15
N LEU A 29 10.21 -11.08 9.04
CA LEU A 29 11.56 -10.57 8.73
C LEU A 29 12.05 -9.55 9.76
N ARG A 30 11.16 -8.66 10.22
CA ARG A 30 11.47 -7.67 11.26
C ARG A 30 11.90 -8.34 12.57
N GLN A 31 11.18 -9.39 12.98
CA GLN A 31 11.51 -10.15 14.19
C GLN A 31 12.80 -10.97 14.03
N ALA A 32 13.09 -11.45 12.82
CA ALA A 32 14.31 -12.22 12.52
C ALA A 32 15.57 -11.34 12.40
N SER A 33 15.45 -10.06 12.06
CA SER A 33 16.60 -9.14 12.03
C SER A 33 16.91 -8.59 13.43
N ILE A 34 17.59 -9.40 14.22
CA ILE A 34 17.94 -9.10 15.62
C ILE A 34 19.12 -8.11 15.72
N ASP A 35 19.94 -8.01 14.67
CA ASP A 35 21.17 -7.22 14.58
C ASP A 35 20.98 -5.85 13.90
N GLY A 36 19.77 -5.51 13.45
CA GLY A 36 19.47 -4.26 12.74
C GLY A 36 20.11 -4.15 11.36
N VAL A 37 20.64 -5.24 10.80
CA VAL A 37 21.26 -5.25 9.46
C VAL A 37 20.18 -5.10 8.37
N ILE A 38 19.00 -5.67 8.58
CA ILE A 38 17.87 -5.61 7.66
C ILE A 38 16.74 -4.79 8.30
N ARG A 39 16.40 -3.67 7.66
CA ARG A 39 15.22 -2.86 8.03
C ARG A 39 14.04 -3.26 7.18
N THR A 40 12.86 -3.31 7.79
CA THR A 40 11.60 -3.57 7.08
C THR A 40 10.74 -2.32 7.09
N THR A 41 10.19 -1.95 5.93
CA THR A 41 9.22 -0.86 5.85
C THR A 41 8.06 -1.26 4.97
N SER A 42 6.85 -1.11 5.50
CA SER A 42 5.61 -1.36 4.78
C SER A 42 4.93 -0.05 4.43
N ILE A 43 4.88 0.28 3.15
CA ILE A 43 4.09 1.39 2.62
C ILE A 43 2.76 0.83 2.10
N SER A 44 1.65 1.37 2.59
CA SER A 44 0.28 0.97 2.22
C SER A 44 -0.49 2.16 1.67
N PRO A 45 -0.38 2.46 0.36
CA PRO A 45 -1.20 3.49 -0.27
C PRO A 45 -2.63 3.00 -0.47
N GLY A 46 -3.55 3.97 -0.52
CA GLY A 46 -4.89 3.82 -1.10
C GLY A 46 -4.82 3.78 -2.63
N TYR A 47 -5.80 4.38 -3.30
CA TYR A 47 -5.81 4.48 -4.76
C TYR A 47 -4.63 5.33 -5.27
N VAL A 48 -3.97 4.88 -6.33
CA VAL A 48 -2.84 5.57 -6.99
C VAL A 48 -3.10 5.54 -8.49
N ASN A 49 -2.81 6.66 -9.17
CA ASN A 49 -3.00 6.79 -10.62
C ASN A 49 -1.90 6.00 -11.34
N THR A 50 -2.17 4.73 -11.61
CA THR A 50 -1.25 3.77 -12.23
C THR A 50 -2.05 2.82 -13.11
N GLU A 51 -1.38 2.07 -13.98
CA GLU A 51 -1.97 1.04 -14.84
C GLU A 51 -2.38 -0.25 -14.10
N LEU A 52 -2.51 -0.25 -12.78
CA LEU A 52 -2.78 -1.45 -11.98
C LEU A 52 -4.14 -2.08 -12.29
N ASP A 53 -5.10 -1.29 -12.75
CA ASP A 53 -6.43 -1.75 -13.16
C ASP A 53 -6.45 -2.43 -14.53
N SER A 54 -5.38 -2.30 -15.34
CA SER A 54 -5.32 -2.82 -16.71
C SER A 54 -5.49 -4.34 -16.84
N SER A 55 -5.27 -5.09 -15.76
CA SER A 55 -5.46 -6.56 -15.73
C SER A 55 -6.84 -6.99 -15.24
N ILE A 56 -7.77 -6.07 -14.97
CA ILE A 56 -9.15 -6.41 -14.58
C ILE A 56 -9.94 -6.76 -15.84
N GLU A 57 -10.35 -8.02 -15.96
CA GLU A 57 -11.10 -8.54 -17.13
C GLU A 57 -12.60 -8.24 -17.06
N ASP A 58 -13.17 -8.16 -15.86
CA ASP A 58 -14.58 -7.84 -15.67
C ASP A 58 -14.85 -6.35 -15.95
N PRO A 59 -15.66 -5.99 -16.98
CA PRO A 59 -15.88 -4.61 -17.37
C PRO A 59 -16.51 -3.76 -16.28
N GLU A 60 -17.42 -4.32 -15.47
CA GLU A 60 -18.06 -3.59 -14.38
C GLU A 60 -17.06 -3.28 -13.25
N ALA A 61 -16.24 -4.25 -12.84
CA ALA A 61 -15.17 -4.04 -11.87
C ALA A 61 -14.12 -3.04 -12.38
N LEU A 62 -13.76 -3.08 -13.67
CA LEU A 62 -12.81 -2.15 -14.27
C LEU A 62 -13.36 -0.71 -14.23
N LEU A 63 -14.62 -0.51 -14.61
CA LEU A 63 -15.28 0.80 -14.55
C LEU A 63 -15.33 1.32 -13.12
N ALA A 64 -15.69 0.47 -12.14
CA ALA A 64 -15.71 0.84 -10.73
C ALA A 64 -14.31 1.18 -10.20
N ALA A 65 -13.29 0.43 -10.59
CA ALA A 65 -11.90 0.69 -10.21
C ALA A 65 -11.41 2.03 -10.76
N ARG A 66 -11.67 2.31 -12.05
CA ARG A 66 -11.32 3.58 -12.69
C ARG A 66 -12.02 4.76 -12.03
N ALA A 67 -13.32 4.66 -11.78
CA ALA A 67 -14.06 5.71 -11.08
C ALA A 67 -13.50 5.99 -9.68
N ALA A 68 -13.04 4.95 -8.97
CA ALA A 68 -12.41 5.11 -7.66
C ALA A 68 -11.01 5.74 -7.76
N VAL A 69 -10.21 5.38 -8.77
CA VAL A 69 -8.91 6.01 -9.06
C VAL A 69 -9.10 7.47 -9.44
N ASP A 70 -10.03 7.81 -10.32
CA ASP A 70 -10.31 9.20 -10.70
C ASP A 70 -10.71 10.06 -9.49
N ARG A 71 -11.55 9.51 -8.61
CA ARG A 71 -12.04 10.22 -7.42
C ARG A 71 -11.00 10.32 -6.31
N PHE A 72 -10.25 9.25 -6.03
CA PHE A 72 -9.43 9.12 -4.82
C PHE A 72 -7.94 8.93 -5.08
N GLY A 73 -7.55 8.71 -6.33
CA GLY A 73 -6.21 8.34 -6.76
C GLY A 73 -5.17 9.44 -6.59
N MET A 74 -4.11 9.12 -5.84
CA MET A 74 -2.98 10.02 -5.66
C MET A 74 -1.96 9.89 -6.80
N PRO A 75 -1.17 10.95 -7.06
CA PRO A 75 -0.04 10.85 -7.97
C PRO A 75 0.96 9.79 -7.48
N PRO A 76 1.54 8.95 -8.36
CA PRO A 76 2.58 7.97 -8.01
C PRO A 76 3.76 8.58 -7.25
N GLU A 77 4.09 9.84 -7.54
CA GLU A 77 5.16 10.59 -6.88
C GLU A 77 4.92 10.74 -5.37
N ALA A 78 3.66 10.69 -4.91
CA ALA A 78 3.36 10.69 -3.47
C ALA A 78 3.86 9.41 -2.79
N VAL A 79 3.71 8.25 -3.46
CA VAL A 79 4.25 6.98 -2.96
C VAL A 79 5.78 6.98 -3.05
N ALA A 80 6.34 7.49 -4.16
CA ALA A 80 7.79 7.62 -4.32
C ALA A 80 8.44 8.47 -3.22
N ARG A 81 7.82 9.61 -2.86
CA ARG A 81 8.28 10.45 -1.75
C ARG A 81 8.22 9.73 -0.40
N ALA A 82 7.18 8.94 -0.15
CA ALA A 82 7.09 8.14 1.07
C ALA A 82 8.21 7.09 1.16
N ILE A 83 8.52 6.44 0.03
CA ILE A 83 9.64 5.49 -0.06
C ILE A 83 10.98 6.21 0.18
N ALA A 84 11.24 7.32 -0.50
CA ALA A 84 12.47 8.10 -0.32
C ALA A 84 12.63 8.62 1.12
N PHE A 85 11.53 9.03 1.75
CA PHE A 85 11.53 9.41 3.15
C PHE A 85 11.95 8.23 4.05
N ALA A 86 11.39 7.04 3.82
CA ALA A 86 11.67 5.85 4.60
C ALA A 86 13.14 5.38 4.47
N THR A 87 13.65 5.32 3.25
CA THR A 87 15.00 4.83 2.98
C THR A 87 16.09 5.81 3.40
N GLY A 88 15.81 7.12 3.36
CA GLY A 88 16.74 8.18 3.74
C GLY A 88 16.97 8.34 5.24
N ARG A 89 16.38 7.51 6.11
CA ARG A 89 16.63 7.58 7.56
C ARG A 89 17.99 6.95 7.93
N PRO A 90 18.66 7.48 8.98
CA PRO A 90 19.80 6.82 9.63
C PRO A 90 19.56 5.34 9.92
N ARG A 91 20.63 4.53 9.95
CA ARG A 91 20.53 3.05 10.01
C ARG A 91 19.87 2.54 11.31
N ASP A 92 19.97 3.32 12.38
CA ASP A 92 19.38 3.09 13.69
C ASP A 92 17.90 3.50 13.77
N VAL A 93 17.34 4.09 12.71
CA VAL A 93 15.93 4.49 12.63
C VAL A 93 15.19 3.58 11.65
N GLU A 94 14.22 2.83 12.16
CA GLU A 94 13.27 2.05 11.35
C GLU A 94 11.91 2.77 11.32
N ILE A 95 11.35 2.91 10.11
CA ILE A 95 9.99 3.41 9.92
C ILE A 95 9.08 2.21 9.71
N GLY A 96 8.13 2.04 10.62
CA GLY A 96 7.11 0.99 10.56
C GLY A 96 6.04 1.20 9.49
N ALA A 97 4.88 0.57 9.68
CA ALA A 97 3.79 0.63 8.71
C ALA A 97 3.20 2.05 8.58
N SER A 98 3.12 2.56 7.35
CA SER A 98 2.52 3.86 7.05
C SER A 98 1.36 3.72 6.05
N LEU A 99 0.26 4.42 6.33
CA LEU A 99 -0.92 4.50 5.49
C LEU A 99 -0.91 5.83 4.75
N SER A 100 -0.98 5.80 3.41
CA SER A 100 -1.08 7.01 2.60
C SER A 100 -2.44 7.05 1.91
N GLY A 101 -3.30 8.00 2.30
CA GLY A 101 -4.59 8.24 1.70
C GLY A 101 -4.98 9.71 1.79
N ARG A 102 -5.75 10.22 0.83
CA ARG A 102 -6.37 11.55 0.96
C ARG A 102 -7.43 11.48 2.06
N ARG A 103 -7.37 12.39 3.04
CA ARG A 103 -8.45 12.55 4.02
C ARG A 103 -9.68 13.09 3.29
N CYS A 104 -10.77 12.33 3.25
CA CYS A 104 -12.08 12.92 2.95
C CYS A 104 -12.44 13.87 4.09
N ARG A 105 -12.51 15.17 3.84
CA ARG A 105 -13.36 16.06 4.66
C ARG A 105 -14.80 15.70 4.30
N ALA A 106 -15.52 15.10 5.23
CA ALA A 106 -16.97 15.07 5.14
C ALA A 106 -17.47 16.52 5.17
N SER A 107 -18.20 16.92 4.14
CA SER A 107 -19.10 18.08 4.16
C SER A 107 -20.51 17.53 4.22
#